data_AF-A0A9X4P0Q5-F1
#
_entry.id   AF-A0A9X4P0Q5-F1
#
_cell.length_a   1.000
_cell.length_b   1.000
_cell.length_c   1.000
_cell.angle_alpha   90.00
_cell.angle_beta   90.00
_cell.angle_gamma   90.00
#
_symmetry.space_group_name_H-M   'P 1'
#
loop_
_entity.id
_entity.type
_entity.pdbx_description
1 polymer ?
#
loop_
_entity_poly.entity_id
_entity_poly.type
_entity_poly.pdbx_seq_one_letter_code
_entity_poly.pdbx_strand_id
1 'polypeptide(L)'
;TLAEELVQLKVDVIVAHWTSAALAAKAATSSIPIVFSVVSDPVGSGLVASLPHPGGNITGTSDVAVDLAGKRLDLLKQVVPRLKRVAALG
;
A
#
# COMPACT_ATOMS: atom_id res chain seq x y z
N THR A 1 -7.85 13.33 -13.32
CA THR A 1 -8.14 12.29 -12.30
C THR A 1 -8.47 12.96 -10.98
N LEU A 2 -9.11 12.29 -10.01
CA LEU A 2 -9.36 12.89 -8.69
C LEU A 2 -8.08 13.42 -8.02
N ALA A 3 -6.95 12.72 -8.19
CA ALA A 3 -5.66 13.19 -7.67
C ALA A 3 -5.23 14.55 -8.27
N GLU A 4 -5.42 14.75 -9.57
CA GLU A 4 -5.11 16.03 -10.23
C GLU A 4 -6.03 17.16 -9.75
N GLU A 5 -7.32 16.87 -9.52
CA GLU A 5 -8.29 17.84 -9.00
C GLU A 5 -7.87 18.31 -7.60
N LEU A 6 -7.43 17.40 -6.73
CA LEU A 6 -6.92 17.73 -5.39
C LEU A 6 -5.66 18.62 -5.46
N VAL A 7 -4.78 18.38 -6.43
CA VAL A 7 -3.60 19.24 -6.66
C VAL A 7 -4.04 20.64 -7.10
N GLN A 8 -5.02 20.75 -7.99
CA GLN A 8 -5.55 22.05 -8.44
C GLN A 8 -6.26 22.81 -7.33
N LEU A 9 -6.93 22.10 -6.42
CA LEU A 9 -7.53 22.66 -5.21
C LEU A 9 -6.50 23.13 -4.17
N LYS A 10 -5.22 22.80 -4.36
CA LYS A 10 -4.10 23.18 -3.47
C LYS A 10 -4.35 22.75 -2.03
N VAL A 11 -4.77 21.49 -1.85
CA VAL A 11 -4.91 20.89 -0.52
C VAL A 11 -3.55 20.82 0.19
N ASP A 12 -3.55 20.92 1.51
CA ASP A 12 -2.33 20.83 2.31
C ASP A 12 -1.76 19.41 2.41
N VAL A 13 -2.61 18.39 2.27
CA VAL A 13 -2.25 16.97 2.34
C VAL A 13 -3.22 16.13 1.52
N ILE A 14 -2.72 15.06 0.91
CA ILE A 14 -3.55 14.02 0.25
C ILE A 14 -3.50 12.75 1.09
N VAL A 15 -4.65 12.27 1.55
CA VAL A 15 -4.77 10.96 2.19
C VAL A 15 -5.22 9.94 1.16
N ALA A 16 -4.35 8.99 0.82
CA ALA A 16 -4.57 8.02 -0.25
C ALA A 16 -4.83 6.62 0.31
N HIS A 17 -6.05 6.12 0.12
CA HIS A 17 -6.45 4.80 0.58
C HIS A 17 -6.29 3.76 -0.54
N TRP A 18 -5.64 2.63 -0.25
CA TRP A 18 -5.25 1.58 -1.22
C TRP A 18 -4.08 1.94 -2.14
N THR A 19 -3.39 0.91 -2.64
CA THR A 19 -2.20 1.06 -3.49
C THR A 19 -2.45 1.89 -4.75
N SER A 20 -3.59 1.69 -5.43
CA SER A 20 -3.90 2.41 -6.68
C SER A 20 -4.07 3.91 -6.47
N ALA A 21 -4.74 4.34 -5.40
CA ALA A 21 -4.91 5.75 -5.09
C ALA A 21 -3.57 6.39 -4.69
N ALA A 22 -2.74 5.68 -3.94
CA ALA A 22 -1.43 6.17 -3.52
C ALA A 22 -0.49 6.36 -4.71
N LEU A 23 -0.51 5.44 -5.68
CA LEU A 23 0.23 5.57 -6.94
C LEU A 23 -0.28 6.76 -7.77
N ALA A 24 -1.59 6.94 -7.86
CA ALA A 24 -2.18 8.08 -8.57
C ALA A 24 -1.79 9.42 -7.93
N ALA A 25 -1.85 9.52 -6.60
CA ALA A 25 -1.40 10.71 -5.87
C ALA A 25 0.10 10.99 -6.08
N LYS A 26 0.95 9.95 -5.99
CA LYS A 26 2.40 10.07 -6.23
C LYS A 26 2.72 10.54 -7.65
N ALA A 27 1.95 10.09 -8.64
CA ALA A 27 2.10 10.53 -10.02
C ALA A 27 1.63 11.99 -10.23
N ALA A 28 0.60 12.42 -9.50
CA ALA A 28 0.01 13.75 -9.65
C ALA A 28 0.84 14.87 -8.98
N THR A 29 1.62 14.57 -7.94
CA THR A 29 2.40 15.59 -7.22
C THR A 29 3.62 15.04 -6.49
N SER A 30 4.70 15.82 -6.55
CA SER A 30 5.94 15.62 -5.79
C SER A 30 6.13 16.62 -4.66
N SER A 31 5.18 17.55 -4.45
CA SER A 31 5.29 18.65 -3.49
C SER A 31 4.24 18.62 -2.37
N ILE A 32 3.01 18.21 -2.65
CA ILE A 32 1.96 18.10 -1.63
C ILE A 32 2.22 16.82 -0.82
N PRO A 33 2.32 16.86 0.52
CA PRO A 33 2.49 15.66 1.33
C PRO A 33 1.39 14.62 1.07
N ILE A 34 1.79 13.36 0.92
CA ILE A 34 0.88 12.22 0.72
C ILE A 34 1.01 11.28 1.92
N VAL A 35 -0.13 10.95 2.53
CA VAL A 35 -0.24 9.94 3.58
C VAL A 35 -1.05 8.77 3.05
N PHE A 36 -0.43 7.60 2.88
CA PHE A 36 -1.14 6.40 2.43
C PHE A 36 -1.62 5.50 3.58
N SER A 37 -2.72 4.79 3.34
CA SER A 37 -3.22 3.76 4.25
C SER A 37 -3.67 2.52 3.48
N VAL A 38 -3.58 1.35 4.13
CA VAL A 38 -4.03 0.07 3.58
C VAL A 38 -3.33 -0.25 2.24
N VAL A 39 -2.02 0.01 2.20
CA VAL A 39 -1.14 -0.36 1.10
C VAL A 39 -0.41 -1.65 1.48
N SER A 40 -0.53 -2.69 0.65
CA SER A 40 -0.04 -4.03 1.02
C SER A 40 1.46 -4.21 0.97
N ASP A 41 2.11 -3.65 -0.05
CA ASP A 41 3.56 -3.63 -0.17
C ASP A 41 4.01 -2.29 -0.76
N PRO A 42 4.23 -1.26 0.08
CA PRO A 42 4.62 0.05 -0.42
C PRO A 42 6.02 0.06 -1.04
N VAL A 43 6.90 -0.88 -0.68
CA VAL A 43 8.24 -0.98 -1.28
C VAL A 43 8.17 -1.73 -2.61
N GLY A 44 7.56 -2.92 -2.62
CA GLY A 44 7.43 -3.75 -3.83
C GLY A 44 6.55 -3.12 -4.91
N SER A 45 5.59 -2.26 -4.55
CA SER A 45 4.84 -1.46 -5.53
C SER A 45 5.60 -0.25 -6.07
N GLY A 46 6.79 0.04 -5.56
CA GLY A 46 7.57 1.25 -5.90
C GLY A 46 6.96 2.53 -5.35
N LEU A 47 6.01 2.45 -4.41
CA LEU A 47 5.41 3.62 -3.78
C LEU A 47 6.43 4.38 -2.92
N VAL A 48 7.29 3.65 -2.19
CA VAL A 48 8.36 4.21 -1.37
C VAL A 48 9.68 3.46 -1.61
N ALA A 49 10.82 4.13 -1.39
CA ALA A 49 12.14 3.51 -1.53
C ALA A 49 12.44 2.49 -0.42
N SER A 50 12.02 2.78 0.82
CA SER A 50 12.12 1.88 1.97
C SER A 50 11.11 2.30 3.05
N LEU A 51 10.82 1.41 4.01
CA LEU A 51 9.93 1.76 5.13
C LEU A 51 10.51 2.84 6.06
N PRO A 52 11.79 2.77 6.48
CA PRO A 52 12.34 3.80 7.37
C PRO A 52 12.60 5.12 6.64
N HIS A 53 12.86 5.07 5.33
CA HIS A 53 13.17 6.23 4.50
C HIS A 53 12.40 6.16 3.18
N PRO A 54 11.20 6.76 3.10
CA PRO A 54 10.34 6.63 1.92
C PRO A 54 10.88 7.29 0.64
N GLY A 55 11.71 8.33 0.76
CA GLY A 55 12.43 8.94 -0.36
C GLY A 55 11.66 9.99 -1.17
N GLY A 56 10.69 10.70 -0.59
CA GLY A 56 9.93 11.76 -1.26
C GLY A 56 8.91 12.44 -0.34
N ASN A 57 7.86 13.01 -0.92
CA ASN A 57 6.73 13.64 -0.22
C ASN A 57 5.67 12.64 0.29
N ILE A 58 5.99 11.34 0.34
CA ILE A 58 5.03 10.27 0.61
C ILE A 58 5.43 9.43 1.82
N THR A 59 4.47 9.16 2.70
CA THR A 59 4.63 8.30 3.89
C THR A 59 3.29 7.64 4.24
N GLY A 60 3.22 6.79 5.26
CA GLY A 60 1.95 6.21 5.68
C GLY A 60 2.06 4.90 6.43
N THR A 61 0.95 4.16 6.42
CA THR A 61 0.80 2.85 7.07
C THR A 61 0.51 1.75 6.06
N SER A 62 1.18 0.61 6.20
CA SER A 62 0.90 -0.62 5.44
C SER A 62 0.01 -1.56 6.24
N ASP A 63 -0.78 -2.40 5.56
CA ASP A 63 -1.55 -3.49 6.18
C ASP A 63 -0.70 -4.74 6.50
N VAL A 64 0.61 -4.67 6.23
CA VAL A 64 1.62 -5.72 6.51
C VAL A 64 1.23 -7.08 5.88
N ALA A 65 0.54 -7.05 4.74
CA ALA A 65 0.02 -8.28 4.13
C ALA A 65 1.13 -9.28 3.78
N VAL A 66 2.31 -8.81 3.35
CA VAL A 66 3.43 -9.65 2.93
C VAL A 66 3.99 -10.45 4.11
N ASP A 67 4.30 -9.81 5.23
CA ASP A 67 4.90 -10.49 6.39
C ASP A 67 3.93 -11.49 7.04
N LEU A 68 2.62 -11.22 6.94
CA LEU A 68 1.58 -12.08 7.47
C LEU A 68 1.20 -13.25 6.54
N ALA A 69 1.64 -13.26 5.28
CA ALA A 69 1.26 -14.30 4.31
C ALA A 69 1.61 -15.71 4.79
N GLY A 70 2.85 -15.90 5.30
CA GLY A 70 3.30 -17.18 5.85
C GLY A 70 2.46 -17.63 7.05
N LYS A 71 2.15 -16.70 7.98
CA LYS A 71 1.33 -17.00 9.16
C LYS A 71 -0.10 -17.36 8.81
N ARG A 72 -0.68 -16.73 7.78
CA ARG A 72 -2.01 -17.09 7.28
C ARG A 72 -2.02 -18.51 6.71
N LEU A 73 -0.98 -18.91 5.98
CA LEU A 73 -0.85 -20.27 5.48
C LEU A 73 -0.61 -21.29 6.62
N ASP A 74 0.19 -20.93 7.61
CA ASP A 74 0.41 -21.75 8.81
C ASP A 74 -0.91 -21.99 9.55
N LEU A 75 -1.70 -20.93 9.75
CA LEU A 75 -3.03 -21.02 10.36
C LEU A 75 -3.97 -21.91 9.54
N LEU A 76 -3.97 -21.76 8.21
CA LEU A 76 -4.80 -22.59 7.33
C LEU A 76 -4.44 -24.08 7.42
N LYS A 77 -3.15 -24.42 7.57
CA LYS A 77 -2.71 -25.81 7.81
C LYS A 77 -3.16 -26.34 9.17
N GLN A 78 -3.24 -25.50 10.21
CA GLN A 78 -3.77 -25.90 11.51
C GLN A 78 -5.27 -26.19 11.43
N VAL A 79 -6.02 -25.34 10.73
CA VAL A 79 -7.48 -25.49 10.56
C VAL A 79 -7.83 -26.64 9.63
N VAL A 80 -7.02 -26.88 8.58
CA VAL A 80 -7.24 -27.95 7.59
C VAL A 80 -5.99 -28.84 7.48
N PRO A 81 -5.81 -29.85 8.36
CA PRO A 81 -4.57 -30.64 8.44
C PRO A 81 -4.21 -31.45 7.19
N ARG A 82 -5.19 -31.74 6.31
CA ARG A 82 -4.98 -32.50 5.05
C ARG A 82 -4.76 -31.60 3.82
N LEU A 83 -4.56 -30.30 4.02
CA LEU A 83 -4.34 -29.34 2.95
C LEU A 83 -3.09 -29.70 2.13
N LYS A 84 -3.25 -29.87 0.81
CA LYS A 84 -2.14 -30.20 -0.12
C LYS A 84 -1.91 -29.15 -1.20
N ARG A 85 -2.95 -28.41 -1.58
CA ARG A 85 -2.93 -27.43 -2.66
C ARG A 85 -3.73 -26.22 -2.23
N VAL A 86 -3.16 -25.04 -2.41
CA VAL A 86 -3.80 -23.75 -2.10
C VAL A 86 -3.67 -22.90 -3.35
N ALA A 87 -4.79 -22.31 -3.78
CA ALA A 87 -4.81 -21.29 -4.81
C ALA A 87 -5.23 -19.97 -4.15
N ALA A 88 -4.58 -18.89 -4.55
CA ALA A 88 -4.96 -17.53 -4.20
C ALA A 88 -5.38 -16.80 -5.48
N LEU A 89 -6.49 -16.07 -5.43
CA LEU A 89 -7.01 -15.24 -6.51
C LEU A 89 -7.29 -13.86 -5.93
N GLY A 90 -6.77 -12.82 -6.56
CA GLY A 90 -6.86 -11.43 -6.13
C GLY A 90 -6.11 -10.50 -7.08
#